data_AF-A0A1S3H6V7-F1
#
_entry.id   AF-A0A1S3H6V7-F1
#
_cell.length_a   1.000
_cell.length_b   1.000
_cell.length_c   1.000
_cell.angle_alpha   90.00
_cell.angle_beta   90.00
_cell.angle_gamma   90.00
#
_symmetry.space_group_name_H-M   'P 1'
#
loop_
_entity.id
_entity.type
_entity.pdbx_description
1 polymer ?
#
loop_
_entity_poly.entity_id
_entity_poly.type
_entity_poly.pdbx_seq_one_letter_code
_entity_poly.pdbx_strand_id
1 'polypeptide(L)'
;MDGHDERGALAEQLRESAAIGNMESLQKLVNQGVDVNDQNNMNGWTALHWAATRGHATIVSFLLNHGADKEIKTNKGETAAQLSENPNVVKMLGGEPSQVSIKNELPITPNYIANPVFPYATPPEQRPPSRQSHNQQHQPSSTRDLPVTNGPVDNELVLKVRVAYTDEKDFIEVELEESNLTYESLMELMCKELKVQRELVHKIRKMPDTIVRKDKDVKRLKNFQELELVLTNKAISASSRTYKMPRHEQILY
;
A
#
# COMPACT_ATOMS: atom_id res chain seq x y z
N MET A 1 26.19 -31.49 -23.98
CA MET A 1 27.11 -30.37 -24.29
C MET A 1 26.42 -29.14 -23.74
N ASP A 2 26.27 -29.00 -22.40
CA ASP A 2 25.26 -28.07 -21.85
C ASP A 2 25.72 -27.38 -20.54
N GLY A 3 27.03 -27.15 -20.39
CA GLY A 3 27.59 -26.49 -19.20
C GLY A 3 27.49 -24.96 -19.19
N HIS A 4 26.95 -24.32 -20.24
CA HIS A 4 26.81 -22.86 -20.30
C HIS A 4 25.51 -22.35 -19.65
N ASP A 5 24.44 -23.14 -19.63
CA ASP A 5 23.15 -22.70 -19.11
C ASP A 5 23.06 -22.79 -17.57
N GLU A 6 23.74 -23.75 -16.95
CA GLU A 6 23.75 -23.90 -15.49
C GLU A 6 24.44 -22.71 -14.79
N ARG A 7 25.56 -22.21 -15.33
CA ARG A 7 26.28 -21.09 -14.73
C ARG A 7 25.47 -19.79 -14.81
N GLY A 8 24.78 -19.56 -15.93
CA GLY A 8 23.86 -18.42 -16.08
C GLY A 8 22.66 -18.51 -15.14
N ALA A 9 22.11 -19.71 -14.95
CA ALA A 9 21.00 -19.95 -14.03
C ALA A 9 21.40 -19.69 -12.57
N LEU A 10 22.59 -20.13 -12.15
CA LEU A 10 23.11 -19.88 -10.79
C LEU A 10 23.37 -18.39 -10.54
N ALA A 11 23.89 -17.66 -11.53
CA ALA A 11 24.08 -16.21 -11.45
C ALA A 11 22.74 -15.45 -11.35
N GLU A 12 21.71 -15.89 -12.07
CA GLU A 12 20.35 -15.36 -11.91
C GLU A 12 19.81 -15.62 -10.50
N GLN A 13 19.98 -16.86 -10.00
CA GLN A 13 19.53 -17.23 -8.66
C GLN A 13 20.26 -16.43 -7.56
N LEU A 14 21.52 -16.07 -7.77
CA LEU A 14 22.28 -15.20 -6.87
C LEU A 14 21.67 -13.79 -6.82
N ARG A 15 21.34 -13.23 -8.00
CA ARG A 15 20.69 -11.92 -8.11
C ARG A 15 19.29 -11.92 -7.48
N GLU A 16 18.51 -12.96 -7.71
CA GLU A 16 17.19 -13.14 -7.09
C GLU A 16 17.29 -13.23 -5.55
N SER A 17 18.22 -14.05 -5.04
CA SER A 17 18.47 -14.18 -3.61
C SER A 17 18.86 -12.84 -2.98
N ALA A 18 19.69 -12.07 -3.68
CA ALA A 18 20.10 -10.72 -3.26
C ALA A 18 18.94 -9.71 -3.28
N ALA A 19 18.01 -9.82 -4.24
CA ALA A 19 16.83 -8.97 -4.32
C ALA A 19 15.80 -9.27 -3.22
N ILE A 20 15.60 -10.55 -2.88
CA ILE A 20 14.61 -10.98 -1.89
C ILE A 20 15.13 -10.81 -0.46
N GLY A 21 16.45 -10.86 -0.24
CA GLY A 21 17.02 -10.81 1.11
C GLY A 21 17.40 -12.18 1.68
N ASN A 22 17.52 -13.22 0.84
CA ASN A 22 17.77 -14.59 1.31
C ASN A 22 19.28 -14.85 1.48
N MET A 23 19.78 -14.68 2.70
CA MET A 23 21.19 -14.90 3.04
C MET A 23 21.64 -16.36 2.88
N GLU A 24 20.78 -17.33 3.21
CA GLU A 24 21.16 -18.75 3.19
C GLU A 24 21.42 -19.24 1.76
N SER A 25 20.51 -18.92 0.83
CA SER A 25 20.69 -19.24 -0.58
C SER A 25 21.93 -18.55 -1.16
N LEU A 26 22.16 -17.30 -0.76
CA LEU A 26 23.28 -16.50 -1.25
C LEU A 26 24.62 -17.07 -0.79
N GLN A 27 24.73 -17.52 0.46
CA GLN A 27 25.90 -18.24 0.97
C GLN A 27 26.15 -19.55 0.21
N LYS A 28 25.09 -20.35 -0.03
CA LYS A 28 25.21 -21.61 -0.79
C LYS A 28 25.73 -21.36 -2.21
N LEU A 29 25.21 -20.35 -2.90
CA LEU A 29 25.59 -20.04 -4.28
C LEU A 29 27.03 -19.50 -4.38
N VAL A 30 27.45 -18.64 -3.46
CA VAL A 30 28.84 -18.16 -3.43
C VAL A 30 29.81 -19.31 -3.14
N ASN A 31 29.45 -20.24 -2.26
CA ASN A 31 30.25 -21.44 -1.99
C ASN A 31 30.33 -22.41 -3.20
N GLN A 32 29.38 -22.34 -4.13
CA GLN A 32 29.41 -23.09 -5.39
C GLN A 32 30.33 -22.45 -6.45
N GLY A 33 30.95 -21.30 -6.15
CA GLY A 33 31.86 -20.61 -7.07
C GLY A 33 31.17 -19.76 -8.13
N VAL A 34 29.93 -19.32 -7.87
CA VAL A 34 29.22 -18.37 -8.73
C VAL A 34 29.95 -17.02 -8.70
N ASP A 35 30.08 -16.38 -9.87
CA ASP A 35 30.68 -15.05 -9.96
C ASP A 35 29.72 -14.01 -9.36
N VAL A 36 30.19 -13.33 -8.32
CA VAL A 36 29.42 -12.31 -7.59
C VAL A 36 29.20 -11.05 -8.44
N ASN A 37 30.08 -10.83 -9.43
CA ASN A 37 30.08 -9.67 -10.31
C ASN A 37 29.33 -9.89 -11.61
N ASP A 38 28.70 -11.06 -11.81
CA ASP A 38 27.92 -11.35 -13.01
C ASP A 38 26.79 -10.33 -13.19
N GLN A 39 26.79 -9.70 -14.36
CA GLN A 39 25.82 -8.69 -14.75
C GLN A 39 24.64 -9.33 -15.49
N ASN A 40 23.44 -8.86 -15.17
CA ASN A 40 22.27 -9.18 -15.96
C ASN A 40 22.35 -8.57 -17.37
N ASN A 41 22.03 -9.36 -18.39
CA ASN A 41 22.00 -8.90 -19.78
C ASN A 41 20.97 -7.78 -20.03
N MET A 42 19.86 -7.75 -19.28
CA MET A 42 18.78 -6.79 -19.54
C MET A 42 19.09 -5.36 -19.07
N ASN A 43 19.67 -5.23 -17.87
CA ASN A 43 19.87 -3.93 -17.22
C ASN A 43 21.31 -3.68 -16.75
N GLY A 44 22.20 -4.67 -16.84
CA GLY A 44 23.58 -4.60 -16.37
C GLY A 44 23.70 -4.71 -14.84
N TRP A 45 22.65 -5.17 -14.15
CA TRP A 45 22.66 -5.21 -12.68
C TRP A 45 23.37 -6.46 -12.16
N THR A 46 24.23 -6.26 -11.17
CA THR A 46 24.83 -7.32 -10.36
C THR A 46 23.98 -7.61 -9.12
N ALA A 47 24.31 -8.67 -8.37
CA ALA A 47 23.68 -8.96 -7.09
C ALA A 47 23.79 -7.78 -6.10
N LEU A 48 24.90 -7.04 -6.15
CA LEU A 48 25.14 -5.86 -5.31
C LEU A 48 24.14 -4.73 -5.59
N HIS A 49 23.82 -4.47 -6.86
CA HIS A 49 22.82 -3.45 -7.25
C HIS A 49 21.42 -3.78 -6.71
N TRP A 50 21.02 -5.05 -6.80
CA TRP A 50 19.74 -5.52 -6.27
C TRP A 50 19.66 -5.40 -4.75
N ALA A 51 20.68 -5.86 -4.03
CA ALA A 51 20.76 -5.76 -2.58
C ALA A 51 20.76 -4.29 -2.13
N ALA A 52 21.49 -3.42 -2.84
CA ALA A 52 21.62 -2.01 -2.48
C ALA A 52 20.32 -1.22 -2.69
N THR A 53 19.62 -1.45 -3.80
CA THR A 53 18.33 -0.82 -4.10
C THR A 53 17.25 -1.24 -3.09
N ARG A 54 17.28 -2.50 -2.66
CA ARG A 54 16.34 -3.04 -1.66
C ARG A 54 16.70 -2.71 -0.21
N GLY A 55 17.89 -2.15 0.03
CA GLY A 55 18.35 -1.78 1.37
C GLY A 55 18.81 -2.95 2.24
N HIS A 56 19.15 -4.10 1.64
CA HIS A 56 19.59 -5.30 2.34
C HIS A 56 21.06 -5.19 2.80
N ALA A 57 21.31 -4.38 3.83
CA ALA A 57 22.67 -4.06 4.32
C ALA A 57 23.51 -5.29 4.69
N THR A 58 22.89 -6.33 5.25
CA THR A 58 23.57 -7.59 5.60
C THR A 58 24.10 -8.30 4.35
N ILE A 59 23.31 -8.36 3.29
CA ILE A 59 23.71 -8.95 2.00
C ILE A 59 24.77 -8.11 1.33
N VAL A 60 24.63 -6.79 1.34
CA VAL A 60 25.66 -5.88 0.81
C VAL A 60 26.99 -6.13 1.50
N SER A 61 27.01 -6.22 2.83
CA SER A 61 28.22 -6.57 3.58
C SER A 61 28.81 -7.91 3.16
N PHE A 62 27.95 -8.92 3.00
CA PHE A 62 28.37 -10.26 2.63
C PHE A 62 28.99 -10.29 1.23
N LEU A 63 28.34 -9.68 0.24
CA LEU A 63 28.81 -9.58 -1.13
C LEU A 63 30.17 -8.86 -1.21
N LEU A 64 30.31 -7.73 -0.51
CA LEU A 64 31.58 -6.98 -0.45
C LEU A 64 32.71 -7.82 0.16
N ASN A 65 32.44 -8.59 1.21
CA ASN A 65 33.42 -9.48 1.82
C ASN A 65 33.85 -10.64 0.88
N HIS A 66 33.05 -10.95 -0.15
CA HIS A 66 33.33 -11.98 -1.13
C HIS A 66 33.79 -11.41 -2.48
N GLY A 67 34.29 -10.16 -2.50
CA GLY A 67 34.91 -9.57 -3.68
C GLY A 67 33.95 -8.95 -4.69
N ALA A 68 32.72 -8.61 -4.27
CA ALA A 68 31.84 -7.80 -5.10
C ALA A 68 32.46 -6.43 -5.38
N ASP A 69 32.52 -6.04 -6.65
CA ASP A 69 33.01 -4.74 -7.08
C ASP A 69 31.89 -3.70 -7.03
N LYS A 70 32.13 -2.66 -6.24
CA LYS A 70 31.21 -1.52 -6.04
C LYS A 70 31.28 -0.50 -7.19
N GLU A 71 32.32 -0.55 -8.02
CA GLU A 71 32.54 0.38 -9.14
C GLU A 71 31.84 -0.08 -10.42
N ILE A 72 31.29 -1.30 -10.44
CA ILE A 72 30.51 -1.81 -11.58
C ILE A 72 29.29 -0.91 -11.78
N LYS A 73 29.08 -0.51 -13.04
CA LYS A 73 27.97 0.33 -13.46
C LYS A 73 26.92 -0.49 -14.20
N THR A 74 25.66 -0.10 -14.01
CA THR A 74 24.53 -0.61 -14.80
C THR A 74 24.56 -0.07 -16.23
N ASN A 75 23.65 -0.54 -17.09
CA ASN A 75 23.50 -0.03 -18.46
C ASN A 75 23.16 1.47 -18.51
N LYS A 76 22.69 2.05 -17.41
CA LYS A 76 22.41 3.50 -17.27
C LYS A 76 23.61 4.29 -16.74
N GLY A 77 24.74 3.64 -16.47
CA GLY A 77 25.95 4.28 -15.92
C GLY A 77 25.90 4.52 -14.40
N GLU A 78 24.92 3.94 -13.71
CA GLU A 78 24.70 4.11 -12.27
C GLU A 78 25.45 3.02 -11.48
N THR A 79 26.09 3.39 -10.37
CA THR A 79 26.70 2.46 -9.40
C THR A 79 25.69 1.98 -8.36
N ALA A 80 25.98 0.88 -7.67
CA ALA A 80 25.11 0.36 -6.61
C ALA A 80 24.83 1.39 -5.48
N ALA A 81 25.80 2.28 -5.18
CA ALA A 81 25.62 3.34 -4.20
C ALA A 81 24.61 4.39 -4.65
N GLN A 82 24.61 4.76 -5.93
CA GLN A 82 23.70 5.77 -6.49
C GLN A 82 22.25 5.29 -6.57
N LEU A 83 22.03 3.97 -6.67
CA LEU A 83 20.69 3.37 -6.67
C LEU A 83 20.12 3.13 -5.27
N SER A 84 20.93 3.25 -4.21
CA SER A 84 20.48 2.96 -2.86
C SER A 84 19.84 4.17 -2.21
N GLU A 85 18.62 4.01 -1.71
CA GLU A 85 17.93 5.01 -0.89
C GLU A 85 18.34 4.92 0.59
N ASN A 86 19.01 3.82 1.00
CA ASN A 86 19.33 3.58 2.40
C ASN A 86 20.70 4.20 2.76
N PRO A 87 20.77 5.17 3.69
CA PRO A 87 22.01 5.87 4.01
C PRO A 87 23.09 4.94 4.59
N ASN A 88 22.70 3.86 5.28
CA ASN A 88 23.67 2.88 5.79
C ASN A 88 24.34 2.13 4.63
N VAL A 89 23.56 1.71 3.64
CA VAL A 89 24.07 0.99 2.47
C VAL A 89 24.95 1.89 1.61
N VAL A 90 24.54 3.14 1.37
CA VAL A 90 25.34 4.13 0.63
C VAL A 90 26.71 4.31 1.29
N LYS A 91 26.73 4.45 2.62
CA LYS A 91 27.97 4.55 3.40
C LYS A 91 28.85 3.31 3.29
N MET A 92 28.25 2.11 3.33
CA MET A 92 29.00 0.85 3.17
C MET A 92 29.64 0.71 1.79
N LEU A 93 29.00 1.27 0.76
CA LEU A 93 29.50 1.27 -0.61
C LEU A 93 30.48 2.43 -0.87
N GLY A 94 30.84 3.22 0.14
CA GLY A 94 31.76 4.35 -0.01
C GLY A 94 31.19 5.53 -0.81
N GLY A 95 29.87 5.57 -0.99
CA GLY A 95 29.18 6.72 -1.55
C GLY A 95 28.92 7.79 -0.49
N GLU A 96 28.89 9.05 -0.91
CA GLU A 96 28.31 10.11 -0.10
C GLU A 96 26.78 9.98 -0.15
N PRO A 97 26.06 10.14 0.97
CA PRO A 97 24.60 10.20 0.96
C PRO A 97 24.20 11.37 0.07
N SER A 98 23.82 11.05 -1.16
CA SER A 98 23.44 12.06 -2.13
C SER A 98 22.27 12.82 -1.54
N GLN A 99 22.45 14.12 -1.33
CA GLN A 99 21.31 15.00 -1.06
C GLN A 99 20.38 14.80 -2.23
N VAL A 100 19.28 14.11 -1.98
CA VAL A 100 18.30 13.77 -3.00
C VAL A 100 17.80 15.09 -3.56
N SER A 101 18.33 15.51 -4.72
CA SER A 101 17.72 16.56 -5.50
C SER A 101 16.46 15.92 -6.05
N ILE A 102 15.39 15.95 -5.26
CA ILE A 102 14.06 15.63 -5.74
C ILE A 102 13.78 16.70 -6.80
N LYS A 103 14.12 16.42 -8.06
CA LYS A 103 13.61 17.17 -9.20
C LYS A 103 12.13 16.81 -9.30
N ASN A 104 11.33 17.44 -8.44
CA ASN A 104 9.87 17.45 -8.44
C ASN A 104 9.33 18.24 -9.64
N GLU A 105 9.97 18.13 -10.80
CA GLU A 105 9.43 18.66 -12.04
C GLU A 105 8.70 17.51 -12.71
N LEU A 106 7.42 17.36 -12.35
CA LEU A 106 6.52 16.58 -13.18
C LEU A 106 6.64 17.13 -14.62
N PRO A 107 6.88 16.30 -15.63
CA PRO A 107 7.07 16.75 -17.02
C PRO A 107 5.84 17.47 -17.58
N ILE A 108 4.70 17.41 -16.88
CA ILE A 108 3.46 18.10 -17.21
C ILE A 108 2.97 18.80 -15.94
N THR A 109 2.83 20.13 -16.01
CA THR A 109 2.14 20.91 -14.97
C THR A 109 0.62 20.74 -15.14
N PRO A 110 -0.13 20.28 -14.11
CA PRO A 110 -1.59 20.20 -14.20
C PRO A 110 -2.24 21.56 -14.50
N ASN A 111 -3.22 21.58 -15.41
CA ASN A 111 -3.80 22.81 -15.99
C ASN A 111 -4.35 23.80 -14.94
N TYR A 112 -4.82 23.34 -13.78
CA TYR A 112 -5.32 24.19 -12.70
C TYR A 112 -4.22 24.96 -11.93
N ILE A 113 -2.95 24.56 -12.08
CA ILE A 113 -1.78 25.31 -11.58
C ILE A 113 -1.32 26.31 -12.66
N ALA A 114 -1.37 25.93 -13.93
CA ALA A 114 -0.98 26.77 -15.06
C ALA A 114 -1.98 27.91 -15.32
N ASN A 115 -3.27 27.69 -15.07
CA ASN A 115 -4.34 28.67 -15.17
C ASN A 115 -5.16 28.71 -13.87
N PRO A 116 -4.69 29.45 -12.85
CA PRO A 116 -5.51 29.66 -11.66
C PRO A 116 -6.79 30.41 -12.05
N VAL A 117 -7.94 29.96 -11.54
CA VAL A 117 -9.21 30.69 -11.70
C VAL A 117 -9.05 32.06 -11.06
N PHE A 118 -9.29 33.12 -11.83
CA PHE A 118 -9.03 34.50 -11.40
C PHE A 118 -9.80 34.86 -10.11
N PRO A 119 -9.25 35.73 -9.24
CA PRO A 119 -9.81 36.08 -7.92
C PRO A 119 -11.16 36.81 -7.96
N TYR A 120 -11.71 37.08 -9.15
CA TYR A 120 -13.02 37.70 -9.32
C TYR A 120 -14.08 36.63 -9.55
N ALA A 121 -14.36 35.90 -8.47
CA ALA A 121 -15.74 35.51 -8.21
C ALA A 121 -16.60 36.78 -8.35
N THR A 122 -17.55 36.78 -9.29
CA THR A 122 -18.55 37.86 -9.36
C THR A 122 -19.49 37.72 -8.16
N PRO A 123 -19.69 38.77 -7.34
CA PRO A 123 -20.63 38.74 -6.21
C PRO A 123 -22.08 38.52 -6.69
N PRO A 124 -23.01 38.09 -5.81
CA PRO A 124 -24.34 37.60 -6.19
C PRO A 124 -25.31 38.68 -6.73
N GLU A 125 -24.86 39.88 -7.06
CA GLU A 125 -25.69 41.08 -7.16
C GLU A 125 -25.94 41.59 -8.60
N GLN A 126 -25.54 40.82 -9.62
CA GLN A 126 -25.85 41.14 -11.04
C GLN A 126 -26.66 40.04 -11.74
N ARG A 127 -27.72 39.55 -11.09
CA ARG A 127 -28.76 38.80 -11.81
C ARG A 127 -29.93 39.73 -12.17
N PRO A 128 -30.26 39.93 -13.47
CA PRO A 128 -31.45 40.68 -13.84
C PRO A 128 -32.72 39.88 -13.52
N PRO A 129 -33.86 40.54 -13.25
CA PRO A 129 -35.07 39.85 -12.82
C PRO A 129 -35.87 39.31 -14.02
N SER A 130 -36.21 38.02 -13.93
CA SER A 130 -37.41 37.31 -14.41
C SER A 130 -38.01 37.61 -15.80
N ARG A 131 -38.25 36.57 -16.61
CA ARG A 131 -39.64 36.15 -16.96
C ARG A 131 -39.76 34.88 -17.83
N GLN A 132 -40.90 34.26 -17.58
CA GLN A 132 -41.56 33.06 -18.09
C GLN A 132 -41.68 32.84 -19.63
N SER A 133 -41.52 31.55 -19.98
CA SER A 133 -42.43 30.67 -20.76
C SER A 133 -42.63 30.83 -22.28
N HIS A 134 -42.27 29.77 -23.02
CA HIS A 134 -43.04 28.98 -24.04
C HIS A 134 -42.06 28.45 -25.11
N ASN A 135 -42.18 27.30 -25.76
CA ASN A 135 -42.96 26.06 -25.65
C ASN A 135 -42.51 25.24 -26.88
N GLN A 136 -42.02 24.01 -26.75
CA GLN A 136 -42.18 23.06 -27.85
C GLN A 136 -42.12 21.61 -27.36
N GLN A 137 -43.24 20.96 -27.64
CA GLN A 137 -43.70 19.63 -27.30
C GLN A 137 -42.76 18.53 -27.81
N HIS A 138 -42.59 17.47 -27.04
CA HIS A 138 -42.95 16.10 -27.42
C HIS A 138 -42.94 15.15 -26.22
N GLN A 139 -44.08 14.51 -25.98
CA GLN A 139 -44.35 13.30 -25.19
C GLN A 139 -45.54 12.61 -25.91
N PRO A 140 -45.83 11.29 -25.79
CA PRO A 140 -45.97 10.55 -24.52
C PRO A 140 -45.44 9.08 -24.59
N SER A 141 -45.32 8.30 -23.50
CA SER A 141 -46.40 7.69 -22.70
C SER A 141 -45.80 6.95 -21.50
N SER A 142 -46.22 7.23 -20.25
CA SER A 142 -47.24 6.50 -19.43
C SER A 142 -46.59 5.35 -18.62
N THR A 143 -46.66 5.23 -17.28
CA THR A 143 -47.75 5.38 -16.28
C THR A 143 -47.11 5.59 -14.87
N ARG A 144 -47.54 6.56 -14.03
CA ARG A 144 -48.34 6.41 -12.76
C ARG A 144 -47.77 5.37 -11.76
N ASP A 145 -47.46 5.65 -10.48
CA ASP A 145 -48.25 6.31 -9.42
C ASP A 145 -47.42 6.82 -8.18
N LEU A 146 -47.89 7.93 -7.60
CA LEU A 146 -47.96 8.41 -6.19
C LEU A 146 -46.76 8.37 -5.18
N PRO A 147 -46.76 9.28 -4.17
CA PRO A 147 -45.57 9.70 -3.42
C PRO A 147 -45.41 8.93 -2.11
N VAL A 148 -44.18 8.51 -1.81
CA VAL A 148 -43.77 8.09 -0.47
C VAL A 148 -42.82 9.15 0.07
N THR A 149 -43.29 9.85 1.09
CA THR A 149 -42.47 10.66 1.98
C THR A 149 -41.50 9.72 2.70
N ASN A 150 -40.26 9.66 2.28
CA ASN A 150 -39.19 9.12 3.12
C ASN A 150 -38.32 10.30 3.54
N GLY A 151 -38.17 10.45 4.86
CA GLY A 151 -37.36 11.48 5.51
C GLY A 151 -35.87 11.37 5.15
N PRO A 152 -34.97 12.02 5.91
CA PRO A 152 -33.56 11.98 5.60
C PRO A 152 -33.13 10.51 5.53
N VAL A 153 -32.64 10.09 4.37
CA VAL A 153 -32.11 8.76 4.18
C VAL A 153 -30.82 8.74 4.98
N ASP A 154 -30.84 8.12 6.16
CA ASP A 154 -29.63 7.81 6.90
C ASP A 154 -28.82 6.89 5.99
N ASN A 155 -27.80 7.46 5.33
CA ASN A 155 -26.88 6.66 4.55
C ASN A 155 -26.03 5.87 5.54
N GLU A 156 -26.43 4.63 5.79
CA GLU A 156 -25.65 3.67 6.55
C GLU A 156 -24.61 3.01 5.63
N LEU A 157 -23.36 3.02 6.09
CA LEU A 157 -22.23 2.36 5.45
C LEU A 157 -22.01 1.00 6.12
N VAL A 158 -22.18 -0.08 5.35
CA VAL A 158 -21.91 -1.46 5.78
C VAL A 158 -20.50 -1.85 5.37
N LEU A 159 -19.67 -2.31 6.30
CA LEU A 159 -18.28 -2.76 6.05
C LEU A 159 -18.07 -4.21 6.49
N LYS A 160 -17.21 -4.92 5.79
CA LYS A 160 -16.80 -6.30 6.15
C LYS A 160 -15.47 -6.24 6.86
N VAL A 161 -15.43 -6.59 8.15
CA VAL A 161 -14.24 -6.44 8.98
C VAL A 161 -13.78 -7.78 9.54
N ARG A 162 -12.47 -7.96 9.67
CA ARG A 162 -11.87 -9.09 10.37
C ARG A 162 -10.54 -8.71 11.01
N VAL A 163 -10.00 -9.60 11.84
CA VAL A 163 -8.63 -9.47 12.35
C VAL A 163 -7.65 -9.98 11.28
N ALA A 164 -6.53 -9.29 11.08
CA ALA A 164 -5.50 -9.74 10.15
C ALA A 164 -4.70 -10.93 10.71
N TYR A 165 -4.23 -11.81 9.83
CA TYR A 165 -3.31 -12.92 10.17
C TYR A 165 -3.88 -13.95 11.16
N THR A 166 -5.21 -14.05 11.25
CA THR A 166 -5.91 -15.13 11.97
C THR A 166 -6.25 -16.27 11.03
N ASP A 167 -6.38 -17.48 11.59
CA ASP A 167 -6.90 -18.64 10.84
C ASP A 167 -8.39 -18.48 10.51
N GLU A 168 -9.09 -17.62 11.27
CA GLU A 168 -10.44 -17.18 10.99
C GLU A 168 -10.44 -16.28 9.75
N LYS A 169 -11.05 -16.77 8.66
CA LYS A 169 -11.20 -16.04 7.39
C LYS A 169 -12.51 -15.28 7.29
N ASP A 170 -13.41 -15.50 8.22
CA ASP A 170 -14.75 -14.96 8.22
C ASP A 170 -14.73 -13.46 8.48
N PHE A 171 -15.62 -12.75 7.77
CA PHE A 171 -15.84 -11.33 7.97
C PHE A 171 -17.12 -11.11 8.77
N ILE A 172 -17.08 -10.11 9.64
CA ILE A 172 -18.25 -9.60 10.34
C ILE A 172 -18.69 -8.32 9.62
N GLU A 173 -20.00 -8.16 9.43
CA GLU A 173 -20.56 -6.93 8.86
C GLU A 173 -20.81 -5.91 9.98
N VAL A 174 -20.33 -4.70 9.79
CA VAL A 174 -20.51 -3.59 10.74
C VAL A 174 -21.16 -2.41 10.04
N GLU A 175 -22.13 -1.81 10.71
CA GLU A 175 -22.94 -0.70 10.20
C GLU A 175 -22.49 0.61 10.84
N LEU A 176 -22.32 1.65 10.03
CA LEU A 176 -21.84 2.97 10.44
C LEU A 176 -22.68 4.06 9.81
N GLU A 177 -23.11 5.05 10.58
CA GLU A 177 -23.71 6.26 10.02
C GLU A 177 -22.65 7.09 9.28
N GLU A 178 -22.91 7.45 8.01
CA GLU A 178 -21.99 8.28 7.20
C GLU A 178 -21.81 9.70 7.78
N SER A 179 -22.75 10.17 8.59
CA SER A 179 -22.85 11.54 9.10
C SER A 179 -21.61 12.00 9.90
N ASN A 180 -20.93 11.09 10.61
CA ASN A 180 -19.79 11.39 11.50
C ASN A 180 -18.62 10.40 11.35
N LEU A 181 -18.44 9.82 10.17
CA LEU A 181 -17.43 8.80 9.93
C LEU A 181 -15.99 9.38 9.99
N THR A 182 -15.27 9.04 11.06
CA THR A 182 -13.85 9.37 11.29
C THR A 182 -13.01 8.09 11.39
N TYR A 183 -11.69 8.22 11.31
CA TYR A 183 -10.77 7.12 11.55
C TYR A 183 -10.90 6.57 12.96
N GLU A 184 -11.07 7.47 13.93
CA GLU A 184 -11.19 7.10 15.34
C GLU A 184 -12.48 6.34 15.60
N SER A 185 -13.62 6.83 15.08
CA SER A 185 -14.91 6.16 15.25
C SER A 185 -14.94 4.79 14.56
N LEU A 186 -14.32 4.66 13.37
CA LEU A 186 -14.17 3.36 12.71
C LEU A 186 -13.28 2.42 13.53
N MET A 187 -12.16 2.90 14.05
CA MET A 187 -11.24 2.12 14.87
C MET A 187 -11.91 1.59 16.13
N GLU A 188 -12.63 2.46 16.84
CA GLU A 188 -13.36 2.08 18.05
C GLU A 188 -14.47 1.06 17.76
N LEU A 189 -15.22 1.25 16.66
CA LEU A 189 -16.23 0.28 16.26
C LEU A 189 -15.60 -1.07 15.93
N MET A 190 -14.55 -1.10 15.12
CA MET A 190 -13.86 -2.34 14.78
C MET A 190 -13.29 -3.04 16.02
N CYS A 191 -12.70 -2.30 16.97
CA CYS A 191 -12.22 -2.86 18.24
C CYS A 191 -13.36 -3.47 19.06
N LYS A 192 -14.51 -2.78 19.13
CA LYS A 192 -15.69 -3.24 19.85
C LYS A 192 -16.28 -4.51 19.24
N GLU A 193 -16.53 -4.51 17.93
CA GLU A 193 -17.15 -5.63 17.23
C GLU A 193 -16.24 -6.86 17.17
N LEU A 194 -14.93 -6.66 17.00
CA LEU A 194 -13.94 -7.74 17.01
C LEU A 194 -13.48 -8.13 18.43
N LYS A 195 -13.98 -7.46 19.47
CA LYS A 195 -13.60 -7.66 20.89
C LYS A 195 -12.08 -7.57 21.13
N VAL A 196 -11.42 -6.64 20.42
CA VAL A 196 -9.99 -6.39 20.50
C VAL A 196 -9.74 -5.13 21.33
N GLN A 197 -8.76 -5.16 22.22
CA GLN A 197 -8.33 -3.97 22.96
C GLN A 197 -7.59 -3.00 22.03
N ARG A 198 -7.94 -1.71 22.11
CA ARG A 198 -7.35 -0.64 21.29
C ARG A 198 -5.81 -0.59 21.32
N GLU A 199 -5.21 -0.87 22.48
CA GLU A 199 -3.75 -0.90 22.69
C GLU A 199 -3.02 -1.95 21.85
N LEU A 200 -3.74 -2.99 21.44
CA LEU A 200 -3.22 -4.10 20.66
C LEU A 200 -3.29 -3.82 19.16
N VAL A 201 -3.95 -2.76 18.74
CA VAL A 201 -4.13 -2.44 17.33
C VAL A 201 -2.99 -1.58 16.80
N HIS A 202 -2.45 -1.97 15.65
CA HIS A 202 -1.41 -1.22 14.95
C HIS A 202 -1.98 -0.30 13.86
N LYS A 203 -2.89 -0.83 13.02
CA LYS A 203 -3.48 -0.10 11.88
C LYS A 203 -4.71 -0.81 11.33
N ILE A 204 -5.50 -0.08 10.55
CA ILE A 204 -6.56 -0.62 9.68
C ILE A 204 -6.04 -0.65 8.24
N ARG A 205 -6.26 -1.75 7.53
CA ARG A 205 -6.01 -1.84 6.08
C ARG A 205 -7.26 -2.33 5.35
N LYS A 206 -7.41 -1.88 4.11
CA LYS A 206 -8.36 -2.38 3.13
C LYS A 206 -7.70 -3.44 2.26
N MET A 207 -8.42 -4.50 1.95
CA MET A 207 -7.92 -5.55 1.07
C MET A 207 -7.74 -5.04 -0.39
N PRO A 208 -6.67 -5.47 -1.10
CA PRO A 208 -5.70 -6.48 -0.67
C PRO A 208 -4.61 -5.98 0.31
N ASP A 209 -4.17 -4.70 0.26
CA ASP A 209 -3.11 -4.19 1.17
C ASP A 209 -3.06 -2.64 1.32
N THR A 210 -4.18 -1.95 1.12
CA THR A 210 -4.23 -0.48 1.18
C THR A 210 -4.46 0.02 2.60
N ILE A 211 -3.49 0.73 3.19
CA ILE A 211 -3.64 1.28 4.56
C ILE A 211 -4.67 2.42 4.57
N VAL A 212 -5.60 2.39 5.53
CA VAL A 212 -6.49 3.51 5.86
C VAL A 212 -5.78 4.37 6.91
N ARG A 213 -5.45 5.63 6.60
CA ARG A 213 -4.57 6.45 7.46
C ARG A 213 -5.27 7.64 8.12
N LYS A 214 -6.28 8.22 7.47
CA LYS A 214 -6.93 9.46 7.90
C LYS A 214 -8.42 9.43 7.59
N ASP A 215 -9.19 10.33 8.20
CA ASP A 215 -10.64 10.46 7.98
C ASP A 215 -11.02 10.57 6.50
N LYS A 216 -10.18 11.21 5.68
CA LYS A 216 -10.39 11.31 4.23
C LYS A 216 -10.41 9.95 3.54
N ASP A 217 -9.62 8.99 4.01
CA ASP A 217 -9.58 7.63 3.46
C ASP A 217 -10.83 6.85 3.89
N VAL A 218 -11.27 7.07 5.13
CA VAL A 218 -12.48 6.46 5.70
C VAL A 218 -13.72 6.94 4.96
N LYS A 219 -13.83 8.24 4.67
CA LYS A 219 -14.92 8.83 3.87
C LYS A 219 -14.98 8.34 2.42
N ARG A 220 -13.94 7.65 1.94
CA ARG A 220 -13.89 7.03 0.59
C ARG A 220 -14.24 5.54 0.61
N LEU A 221 -14.50 4.98 1.78
CA LEU A 221 -14.99 3.62 1.90
C LEU A 221 -16.36 3.51 1.23
N LYS A 222 -16.66 2.29 0.77
CA LYS A 222 -17.92 1.97 0.09
C LYS A 222 -18.52 0.76 0.77
N ASN A 223 -19.82 0.57 0.58
CA ASN A 223 -20.54 -0.59 1.08
C ASN A 223 -19.84 -1.91 0.72
N PHE A 224 -19.84 -2.82 1.68
CA PHE A 224 -19.26 -4.17 1.64
C PHE A 224 -17.75 -4.21 1.37
N GLN A 225 -17.02 -3.11 1.59
CA GLN A 225 -15.56 -3.14 1.51
C GLN A 225 -14.97 -3.98 2.64
N GLU A 226 -13.99 -4.80 2.27
CA GLU A 226 -13.24 -5.66 3.18
C GLU A 226 -12.09 -4.89 3.83
N LEU A 227 -12.14 -4.81 5.16
CA LEU A 227 -11.12 -4.23 6.02
C LEU A 227 -10.55 -5.28 6.96
N GLU A 228 -9.29 -5.10 7.30
CA GLU A 228 -8.60 -5.88 8.31
C GLU A 228 -8.01 -5.00 9.39
N LEU A 229 -8.23 -5.42 10.64
CA LEU A 229 -7.61 -4.86 11.82
C LEU A 229 -6.27 -5.55 12.06
N VAL A 230 -5.18 -4.82 11.81
CA VAL A 230 -3.82 -5.34 12.00
C VAL A 230 -3.39 -5.09 13.44
N LEU A 231 -3.07 -6.16 14.16
CA LEU A 231 -2.61 -6.08 15.53
C LEU A 231 -1.08 -5.87 15.61
N THR A 232 -0.61 -5.42 16.77
CA THR A 232 0.82 -5.27 17.07
C THR A 232 1.49 -6.64 17.23
N ASN A 233 2.81 -6.72 17.05
CA ASN A 233 3.56 -7.97 17.22
C ASN A 233 3.38 -8.60 18.62
N LYS A 234 3.24 -7.76 19.65
CA LYS A 234 2.94 -8.23 21.02
C LYS A 234 1.58 -8.93 21.08
N ALA A 235 0.57 -8.33 20.46
CA ALA A 235 -0.78 -8.89 20.38
C ALA A 235 -0.83 -10.18 19.56
N ILE A 236 -0.12 -10.24 18.41
CA ILE A 236 -0.04 -11.44 17.56
C ILE A 236 0.63 -12.61 18.31
N SER A 237 1.66 -12.32 19.10
CA SER A 237 2.32 -13.31 19.96
C SER A 237 1.45 -13.78 21.14
N ALA A 238 0.50 -12.96 21.57
CA ALA A 238 -0.46 -13.29 22.63
C ALA A 238 -1.70 -14.03 22.08
N SER A 239 -2.20 -13.64 20.91
CA SER A 239 -3.34 -14.28 20.24
C SER A 239 -3.00 -15.69 19.75
N SER A 240 -1.75 -15.93 19.33
CA SER A 240 -1.25 -17.27 19.01
C SER A 240 -1.11 -18.20 20.23
N ARG A 241 -1.21 -17.68 21.46
CA ARG A 241 -1.18 -18.49 22.70
C ARG A 241 -2.53 -18.68 23.38
N THR A 242 -3.47 -17.75 23.26
CA THR A 242 -4.79 -17.90 23.90
C THR A 242 -5.84 -16.98 23.26
N TYR A 243 -6.70 -17.55 22.42
CA TYR A 243 -8.14 -17.24 22.39
C TYR A 243 -8.88 -18.51 21.98
N LYS A 244 -9.01 -19.45 22.93
CA LYS A 244 -10.00 -20.52 22.85
C LYS A 244 -11.30 -19.90 23.31
N MET A 245 -12.22 -19.59 22.39
CA MET A 245 -13.57 -19.16 22.75
C MET A 245 -14.14 -20.13 23.80
N PRO A 246 -14.70 -19.66 24.93
CA PRO A 246 -15.43 -20.54 25.82
C PRO A 246 -16.58 -21.13 25.01
N ARG A 247 -16.64 -22.47 24.96
CA ARG A 247 -17.75 -23.19 24.33
C ARG A 247 -19.04 -22.74 25.00
N HIS A 248 -19.98 -22.26 24.17
CA HIS A 248 -21.43 -22.32 24.36
C HIS A 248 -21.90 -22.62 25.78
N GLU A 249 -22.35 -21.59 26.50
CA GLU A 249 -23.50 -21.78 27.38
C GLU A 249 -24.76 -21.72 26.52
N GLN A 250 -25.49 -22.83 26.55
CA GLN A 250 -26.85 -22.95 26.02
C GLN A 250 -27.74 -21.93 26.72
N ILE A 251 -28.36 -21.04 25.95
CA ILE A 251 -29.64 -20.45 26.35
C ILE A 251 -30.71 -21.27 25.62
N LEU A 252 -31.33 -22.17 26.37
CA LEU A 252 -32.58 -22.83 25.99
C LEU A 252 -33.70 -21.79 26.07
N TYR A 253 -34.53 -21.74 25.02
CA TYR A 253 -35.92 -21.31 25.13
C TYR A 253 -36.75 -22.45 25.73
#